data_AF-A0AAV4JP89-F1
#
_entry.id   AF-A0AAV4JP89-F1
#
_cell.length_a   1.000
_cell.length_b   1.000
_cell.length_c   1.000
_cell.angle_alpha   90.00
_cell.angle_beta   90.00
_cell.angle_gamma   90.00
#
_symmetry.space_group_name_H-M   'P 1'
#
loop_
_entity.id
_entity.type
_entity.pdbx_description
1 polymer ?
#
loop_
_entity_poly.entity_id
_entity_poly.type
_entity_poly.pdbx_seq_one_letter_code
_entity_poly.pdbx_strand_id
1 'polypeptide(L)'
;MNISDKAPSDHFVITFSLDLPKPSRERRTRTTRDIRLIDKQNFKEMLSAALSSCPPGADVETQAELYISNLEEAPSHHAPARTRSINHPSISTMVHFRNQAGKTRKTYERESGTNPN
;
A
#
# COMPACT_ATOMS: atom_id res chain seq x y z
N MET A 1 48.62 46.41 0.51
CA MET A 1 49.07 45.17 -0.15
C MET A 1 47.94 44.16 -0.01
N ASN A 2 47.24 43.83 -1.11
CA ASN A 2 46.20 42.79 -1.10
C ASN A 2 46.81 41.50 -1.65
N ILE A 3 46.91 40.48 -0.80
CA ILE A 3 47.30 39.13 -1.20
C ILE A 3 46.02 38.44 -1.68
N SER A 4 45.95 38.15 -2.98
CA SER A 4 44.84 37.42 -3.59
C SER A 4 45.21 35.94 -3.65
N ASP A 5 44.86 35.18 -2.61
CA ASP A 5 44.95 33.72 -2.62
C ASP A 5 43.82 33.13 -3.47
N LYS A 6 44.06 33.03 -4.78
CA LYS A 6 43.27 32.17 -5.67
C LYS A 6 44.01 30.85 -5.86
N ALA A 7 43.94 29.98 -4.87
CA ALA A 7 44.28 28.58 -5.10
C ALA A 7 43.19 27.96 -6.00
N PRO A 8 43.54 27.31 -7.12
CA PRO A 8 42.56 26.51 -7.87
C PRO A 8 42.15 25.34 -6.99
N SER A 9 40.85 25.11 -6.89
CA SER A 9 40.33 24.01 -6.10
C SER A 9 40.38 22.72 -6.91
N ASP A 10 41.15 21.73 -6.46
CA ASP A 10 41.31 20.41 -7.10
C ASP A 10 40.04 19.54 -6.94
N HIS A 11 38.97 19.90 -7.63
CA HIS A 11 37.78 19.06 -7.71
C HIS A 11 37.86 18.17 -8.95
N PHE A 12 37.98 16.87 -8.73
CA PHE A 12 37.84 15.86 -9.78
C PHE A 12 36.40 15.35 -9.81
N VAL A 13 35.75 15.45 -10.98
CA VAL A 13 34.43 14.85 -11.20
C VAL A 13 34.62 13.48 -11.80
N ILE A 14 34.23 12.44 -11.05
CA ILE A 14 34.23 11.07 -11.55
C ILE A 14 32.81 10.73 -11.97
N THR A 15 32.61 10.53 -13.28
CA THR A 15 31.33 10.08 -13.85
C THR A 15 31.41 8.62 -14.24
N PHE A 16 30.36 7.86 -13.94
CA PHE A 16 30.21 6.48 -14.39
C PHE A 16 28.93 6.35 -15.20
N SER A 17 29.02 5.63 -16.31
CA SER A 17 27.86 5.19 -17.08
C SER A 17 27.45 3.81 -16.58
N LEU A 18 26.23 3.69 -16.08
CA LEU A 18 25.67 2.41 -15.70
C LEU A 18 24.82 1.88 -16.87
N ASP A 19 25.26 0.80 -17.50
CA ASP A 19 24.47 0.03 -18.48
C ASP A 19 23.42 -0.86 -17.80
N LEU A 20 22.75 -0.31 -16.78
CA LEU A 20 21.69 -0.99 -16.07
C LEU A 20 20.34 -0.47 -16.55
N PRO A 21 19.39 -1.35 -16.90
CA PRO A 21 18.06 -0.91 -17.29
C PRO A 21 17.41 -0.14 -16.15
N LYS A 22 16.75 0.97 -16.47
CA LYS A 22 15.97 1.72 -15.48
C LYS A 22 14.90 0.79 -14.90
N PRO A 23 14.75 0.73 -13.58
CA PRO A 23 13.72 -0.11 -12.98
C PRO A 23 12.34 0.33 -13.44
N SER A 24 11.49 -0.65 -13.79
CA SER A 24 10.12 -0.38 -14.20
C SER A 24 9.34 0.21 -13.02
N ARG A 25 8.42 1.13 -13.31
CA ARG A 25 7.51 1.66 -12.30
C ARG A 25 6.53 0.56 -11.92
N GLU A 26 6.58 0.12 -10.67
CA GLU A 26 5.60 -0.82 -10.15
C GLU A 26 4.23 -0.14 -10.08
N ARG A 27 3.30 -0.61 -10.92
CA ARG A 27 1.90 -0.16 -10.89
C ARG A 27 1.18 -0.99 -9.84
N ARG A 28 0.68 -0.33 -8.80
CA ARG A 28 -0.12 -0.99 -7.75
C ARG A 28 -1.56 -0.56 -7.82
N THR A 29 -2.47 -1.49 -7.60
CA THR A 29 -3.88 -1.19 -7.40
C THR A 29 -4.16 -1.04 -5.91
N ARG A 30 -4.91 0.01 -5.55
CA ARG A 30 -5.42 0.16 -4.19
C ARG A 30 -6.93 0.32 -4.24
N THR A 31 -7.61 -0.52 -3.47
CA THR A 31 -9.05 -0.47 -3.25
C THR A 31 -9.30 0.21 -1.91
N THR A 32 -10.18 1.21 -1.90
CA THR A 32 -10.53 1.97 -0.68
C THR A 32 -12.02 2.27 -0.65
N ARG A 33 -12.59 2.34 0.55
CA ARG A 33 -13.94 2.87 0.80
C ARG A 33 -13.81 4.18 1.58
N ASP A 34 -14.57 5.21 1.23
CA ASP A 34 -14.60 6.45 2.01
C ASP A 34 -15.72 6.38 3.06
N ILE A 35 -15.36 5.90 4.24
CA ILE A 35 -16.28 5.67 5.37
C ILE A 35 -16.87 7.00 5.87
N ARG A 36 -16.20 8.13 5.63
CA ARG A 36 -16.67 9.45 6.09
C ARG A 36 -17.90 9.93 5.33
N LEU A 37 -18.15 9.39 4.14
CA LEU A 37 -19.32 9.69 3.33
C LEU A 37 -20.55 8.87 3.73
N ILE A 38 -20.40 7.92 4.66
CA ILE A 38 -21.53 7.14 5.16
C ILE A 38 -22.43 8.07 5.95
N ASP A 39 -23.66 8.23 5.48
CA ASP A 39 -24.73 8.81 6.28
C ASP A 39 -25.05 7.86 7.44
N LYS A 40 -24.70 8.29 8.65
CA LYS A 40 -24.85 7.50 9.88
C LYS A 40 -26.30 7.16 10.17
N GLN A 41 -27.24 8.05 9.85
CA GLN A 41 -28.64 7.84 10.17
C GLN A 41 -29.24 6.76 9.27
N ASN A 42 -29.07 6.93 7.96
CA ASN A 42 -29.51 5.93 6.97
C ASN A 42 -28.81 4.58 7.18
N PHE A 43 -27.51 4.58 7.52
CA PHE A 43 -26.78 3.35 7.81
C PHE A 43 -27.35 2.61 9.03
N LYS A 44 -27.70 3.34 10.10
CA LYS A 44 -28.31 2.75 11.30
C LYS A 44 -29.71 2.19 11.01
N GLU A 45 -30.51 2.89 10.21
CA GLU A 45 -31.85 2.44 9.82
C GLU A 45 -31.78 1.15 9.00
N MET A 46 -30.89 1.07 8.01
CA MET A 46 -30.65 -0.14 7.23
C MET A 46 -30.19 -1.32 8.10
N LEU A 47 -29.27 -1.10 9.06
CA LEU A 47 -28.86 -2.14 10.00
C LEU A 47 -30.03 -2.65 10.86
N SER A 48 -30.88 -1.74 11.32
CA SER A 48 -32.07 -2.11 12.10
C SER A 48 -33.10 -2.88 11.27
N ALA A 49 -33.24 -2.54 9.99
CA ALA A 49 -34.09 -3.26 9.05
C ALA A 49 -33.53 -4.66 8.75
N ALA A 50 -32.22 -4.80 8.59
CA ALA A 50 -31.54 -6.09 8.39
C ALA A 50 -31.68 -7.04 9.58
N LEU A 51 -31.67 -6.51 10.81
CA LEU A 51 -31.96 -7.29 12.03
C LEU A 51 -33.42 -7.76 12.08
N SER A 52 -34.32 -6.97 11.50
CA SER A 52 -35.78 -7.21 11.54
C SER A 52 -36.28 -8.05 10.36
N SER A 53 -35.46 -8.26 9.32
CA SER A 53 -35.86 -8.95 8.09
C SER A 53 -35.83 -10.48 8.17
N CYS A 54 -35.61 -11.05 9.36
CA CYS A 54 -35.62 -12.50 9.52
C CYS A 54 -37.05 -13.06 9.45
N PRO A 55 -37.33 -14.01 8.54
CA PRO A 55 -38.65 -14.63 8.46
C PRO A 55 -38.91 -15.50 9.71
N PRO A 56 -40.14 -15.49 10.25
CA PRO A 56 -40.52 -16.33 11.37
C PRO A 56 -40.45 -17.82 10.97
N GLY A 57 -39.76 -18.63 11.78
CA GLY A 57 -39.62 -20.08 11.56
C GLY A 57 -38.41 -20.51 10.73
N ALA A 58 -37.53 -19.58 10.33
CA ALA A 58 -36.23 -19.95 9.77
C ALA A 58 -35.30 -20.55 10.85
N ASP A 59 -34.48 -21.50 10.43
CA ASP A 59 -33.47 -22.11 11.29
C ASP A 59 -32.37 -21.08 11.64
N VAL A 60 -31.78 -21.23 12.83
CA VAL A 60 -30.83 -20.26 13.40
C VAL A 60 -29.63 -20.03 12.48
N GLU A 61 -29.17 -21.08 11.80
CA GLU A 61 -28.04 -21.00 10.86
C GLU A 61 -28.39 -20.13 9.65
N THR A 62 -29.54 -20.38 9.02
CA THR A 62 -30.03 -19.55 7.91
C THR A 62 -30.30 -18.10 8.31
N GLN A 63 -30.75 -17.85 9.54
CA GLN A 63 -30.91 -16.49 10.06
C GLN A 63 -29.56 -15.78 10.26
N ALA A 64 -28.55 -16.49 10.75
CA ALA A 64 -27.21 -15.96 10.92
C ALA A 64 -26.57 -15.61 9.57
N GLU A 65 -26.72 -16.47 8.56
CA GLU A 65 -26.22 -16.21 7.21
C GLU A 65 -26.87 -14.99 6.57
N LEU A 66 -28.19 -14.86 6.68
CA LEU A 66 -28.94 -13.71 6.14
C LEU A 66 -28.55 -12.40 6.84
N TYR A 67 -28.32 -12.46 8.14
CA TYR A 67 -27.82 -11.31 8.88
C TYR A 67 -26.42 -10.90 8.41
N ILE A 68 -25.50 -11.87 8.28
CA ILE A 68 -24.14 -11.62 7.79
C ILE A 68 -24.16 -11.04 6.38
N SER A 69 -24.95 -11.59 5.46
CA SER A 69 -25.03 -11.09 4.08
C SER A 69 -25.52 -9.63 4.03
N ASN A 70 -26.54 -9.31 4.83
CA ASN A 70 -27.07 -7.95 4.91
C ASN A 70 -26.03 -6.95 5.48
N LEU A 71 -25.24 -7.39 6.47
CA LEU A 71 -24.15 -6.58 7.03
C LEU A 71 -23.01 -6.36 6.02
N GLU A 72 -22.71 -7.34 5.17
CA GLU A 72 -21.67 -7.23 4.15
C GLU A 72 -22.07 -6.31 2.99
N GLU A 73 -23.37 -6.25 2.68
CA GLU A 73 -23.90 -5.40 1.62
C GLU A 73 -23.99 -3.92 2.05
N ALA A 74 -24.28 -3.67 3.33
CA ALA A 74 -24.44 -2.34 3.90
C ALA A 74 -23.29 -1.35 3.58
N PRO A 75 -22.00 -1.69 3.76
CA PRO A 75 -20.88 -0.84 3.36
C PRO A 75 -20.80 -0.60 1.85
N SER A 76 -21.26 -1.52 1.02
CA SER A 76 -21.19 -1.40 -0.44
C SER A 76 -22.22 -0.39 -0.97
N HIS A 77 -23.37 -0.27 -0.32
CA HIS A 77 -24.38 0.73 -0.63
C HIS A 77 -23.95 2.15 -0.20
N HIS A 78 -23.42 2.32 1.01
CA HIS A 78 -23.10 3.65 1.57
C HIS A 78 -21.67 4.14 1.29
N ALA A 79 -20.72 3.23 1.11
CA ALA A 79 -19.33 3.55 0.82
C ALA A 79 -18.78 2.58 -0.22
N PRO A 80 -19.21 2.70 -1.49
CA PRO A 80 -18.80 1.80 -2.56
C PRO A 80 -17.27 1.77 -2.68
N ALA A 81 -16.74 0.58 -2.90
CA ALA A 81 -15.31 0.38 -3.07
C ALA A 81 -14.82 1.10 -4.34
N ARG A 82 -13.85 1.98 -4.17
CA ARG A 82 -13.17 2.66 -5.27
C ARG A 82 -11.79 2.07 -5.44
N THR A 83 -11.56 1.48 -6.61
CA THR A 83 -10.26 0.95 -7.01
C THR A 83 -9.55 1.99 -7.86
N ARG A 84 -8.35 2.39 -7.46
CA ARG A 84 -7.49 3.26 -8.28
C ARG A 84 -6.13 2.64 -8.47
N SER A 85 -5.60 2.83 -9.68
CA SER A 85 -4.19 2.58 -9.96
C SER A 85 -3.37 3.70 -9.33
N ILE A 86 -2.45 3.32 -8.45
CA ILE A 86 -1.48 4.23 -7.88
C ILE A 86 -0.16 3.98 -8.58
N ASN A 87 0.34 5.00 -9.26
CA ASN A 87 1.71 5.03 -9.72
C ASN A 87 2.57 5.39 -8.51
N HIS A 88 3.43 4.49 -8.07
CA HIS A 88 4.39 4.84 -7.03
C HIS A 88 5.34 5.92 -7.61
N PRO A 89 5.69 6.98 -6.85
CA PRO A 89 6.74 7.89 -7.28
C PRO A 89 7.99 7.07 -7.63
N SER A 90 8.64 7.43 -8.74
CA SER A 90 9.84 6.73 -9.16
C SER A 90 10.89 6.85 -8.07
N ILE A 91 11.16 5.72 -7.39
CA ILE A 91 12.29 5.61 -6.49
C ILE A 91 13.54 5.87 -7.34
N SER A 92 14.42 6.75 -6.88
CA SER A 92 15.70 6.98 -7.55
C SER A 92 16.39 5.64 -7.81
N THR A 93 16.94 5.47 -9.01
CA THR A 93 17.62 4.25 -9.44
C THR A 93 18.63 3.75 -8.39
N MET A 94 19.36 4.67 -7.75
CA MET A 94 20.30 4.34 -6.66
C MET A 94 19.61 3.73 -5.43
N VAL A 95 18.45 4.28 -5.03
CA VAL A 95 17.68 3.76 -3.89
C VAL A 95 17.07 2.40 -4.23
N HIS A 96 16.63 2.21 -5.48
CA HIS A 96 16.14 0.92 -5.95
C HIS A 96 17.23 -0.15 -5.87
N PHE A 97 18.43 0.12 -6.39
CA PHE A 97 19.57 -0.80 -6.32
C PHE A 97 20.00 -1.08 -4.88
N ARG A 98 20.07 -0.04 -4.03
CA ARG A 98 20.37 -0.22 -2.60
C ARG A 98 19.39 -1.16 -1.92
N ASN A 99 18.09 -1.00 -2.19
CA ASN A 99 17.04 -1.84 -1.61
C ASN A 99 17.11 -3.28 -2.14
N GLN A 100 17.40 -3.48 -3.43
CA GLN A 100 17.61 -4.81 -3.99
C GLN A 100 18.82 -5.50 -3.36
N ALA A 101 19.97 -4.83 -3.29
CA ALA A 101 21.17 -5.35 -2.66
C ALA A 101 20.96 -5.71 -1.18
N GLY A 102 20.18 -4.89 -0.45
CA GLY A 102 19.80 -5.19 0.93
C GLY A 102 18.91 -6.42 1.06
N LYS A 103 18.00 -6.67 0.10
CA LYS A 103 17.18 -7.88 0.06
C LYS A 103 18.01 -9.11 -0.27
N THR A 104 18.84 -9.06 -1.32
CA THR A 104 19.68 -10.20 -1.72
C THR A 104 20.66 -10.59 -0.61
N ARG A 105 21.25 -9.62 0.09
CA ARG A 105 22.10 -9.88 1.25
C ARG A 105 21.36 -10.60 2.37
N LYS A 106 20.16 -10.14 2.74
CA LYS A 106 19.36 -10.79 3.79
C LYS A 106 18.91 -12.19 3.41
N THR A 107 18.60 -12.41 2.13
CA THR A 107 18.27 -13.75 1.63
C THR A 107 19.48 -14.66 1.71
N TYR A 108 20.64 -14.18 1.26
CA TYR A 108 21.90 -14.92 1.35
C TYR A 108 22.27 -15.25 2.80
N GLU A 109 22.22 -14.29 3.73
CA GLU A 109 22.52 -14.51 5.16
C GLU A 109 21.57 -15.54 5.81
N ARG A 110 20.30 -15.58 5.39
CA ARG A 110 19.34 -16.60 5.87
C ARG A 110 19.62 -17.98 5.30
N GLU A 111 20.02 -18.05 4.03
CA GLU A 111 20.32 -19.31 3.34
C GLU A 111 21.69 -19.87 3.72
N SER A 112 22.66 -19.01 4.08
CA SER A 112 24.01 -19.39 4.46
C SER A 112 24.17 -19.75 5.93
N GLY A 113 23.12 -19.66 6.76
CA GLY A 113 23.12 -20.08 8.16
C GLY A 113 24.11 -19.35 9.08
N THR A 114 24.71 -18.25 8.62
CA THR A 114 25.69 -17.47 9.37
C THR A 114 24.96 -16.43 10.21
N ASN A 115 24.55 -16.84 11.40
CA ASN A 115 24.10 -15.95 12.47
C ASN A 115 25.29 -15.72 13.42
N PRO A 116 26.04 -14.59 13.32
CA PRO A 116 27.00 -14.25 14.35
C PRO A 116 26.24 -13.54 15.47
N ASN A 117 26.03 -14.24 16.58
CA ASN A 117 25.83 -13.58 17.87
C ASN A 117 27.12 -12.88 18.29
#